data_AF-A0A1W9L5P4-F1
#
_entry.id   AF-A0A1W9L5P4-F1
#
_cell.length_a   1.000
_cell.length_b   1.000
_cell.length_c   1.000
_cell.angle_alpha   90.00
_cell.angle_beta   90.00
_cell.angle_gamma   90.00
#
_symmetry.space_group_name_H-M   'P 1'
#
loop_
_entity.id
_entity.type
_entity.pdbx_description
1 polymer ?
#
loop_
_entity_poly.entity_id
_entity_poly.type
_entity_poly.pdbx_seq_one_letter_code
_entity_poly.pdbx_strand_id
1 'polypeptide(L)'
;AFFAEQGIEPETFSKVYNAFSVDTKTRRANLLTRQYGVTGVPALVVNGKYRVSGTHVTSYGEMVEVVNYLIEKERALKSQDSMGTPTTTTTPNSLDAPITITP
;
A
#
# COMPACT_ATOMS: atom_id res chain seq x y z
N ALA A 1 29.15 -3.13 21.11
CA ALA A 1 27.69 -3.34 21.00
C ALA A 1 27.26 -2.59 19.75
N PHE A 2 26.78 -3.30 18.72
CA PHE A 2 26.67 -2.77 17.35
C PHE A 2 25.93 -1.42 17.25
N PHE A 3 24.83 -1.25 17.99
CA PHE A 3 24.05 0.00 17.98
C PHE A 3 24.65 1.11 18.86
N ALA A 4 25.43 0.77 19.89
CA ALA A 4 26.13 1.75 20.72
C ALA A 4 27.24 2.46 19.93
N GLU A 5 27.88 1.74 19.01
CA GLU A 5 28.86 2.30 18.06
C GLU A 5 28.22 3.29 17.07
N GLN A 6 26.89 3.25 16.91
CA GLN A 6 26.10 4.19 16.10
C GLN A 6 25.45 5.30 16.94
N GLY A 7 25.85 5.46 18.21
CA GLY A 7 25.34 6.49 19.12
C GLY A 7 23.96 6.17 19.73
N ILE A 8 23.49 4.93 19.66
CA ILE A 8 22.21 4.52 20.24
C ILE A 8 22.46 3.84 21.58
N GLU A 9 21.93 4.42 22.66
CA GLU A 9 21.98 3.84 23.99
C GLU A 9 21.34 2.43 24.02
N PRO A 10 22.05 1.39 24.52
CA PRO A 10 21.55 0.01 24.52
C PRO A 10 20.19 -0.17 25.20
N GLU A 11 19.93 0.58 26.26
CA GLU A 11 18.67 0.54 27.01
C GLU A 11 17.52 1.11 26.17
N THR A 12 17.76 2.22 25.48
CA THR A 12 16.78 2.85 24.59
C THR A 12 16.43 1.93 23.43
N PHE A 13 17.44 1.31 22.81
CA PHE A 13 17.22 0.31 21.76
C PHE A 13 16.36 -0.86 22.27
N SER A 14 16.70 -1.42 23.43
CA SER A 14 16.00 -2.57 24.01
C SER A 14 14.55 -2.22 24.34
N LYS A 15 14.29 -1.02 24.86
CA LYS A 15 12.94 -0.53 25.14
C LYS A 15 12.09 -0.39 23.88
N VAL A 16 12.64 0.20 22.82
CA VAL A 16 11.93 0.41 21.55
C VAL A 16 11.73 -0.90 20.80
N TYR A 17 12.74 -1.77 20.76
CA TYR A 17 12.68 -3.08 20.12
C TYR A 17 11.57 -3.96 20.72
N ASN A 18 11.40 -3.92 22.04
CA ASN A 18 10.35 -4.65 22.75
C ASN A 18 9.02 -3.87 22.86
N ALA A 19 8.91 -2.67 22.29
CA ALA A 19 7.69 -1.89 22.36
C ALA A 19 6.57 -2.54 21.53
N PHE A 20 5.36 -2.54 22.07
CA PHE A 20 4.16 -3.07 21.40
C PHE A 20 3.93 -2.47 20.01
N SER A 21 4.27 -1.20 19.82
CA SER A 21 4.17 -0.52 18.53
C SER A 21 5.10 -1.11 17.47
N VAL A 22 6.29 -1.57 17.85
CA VAL A 22 7.25 -2.20 16.92
C VAL A 22 6.77 -3.61 16.58
N ASP A 23 6.38 -4.41 17.58
CA ASP A 23 5.80 -5.75 17.35
C ASP A 23 4.57 -5.68 16.43
N THR A 24 3.64 -4.75 16.67
CA THR A 24 2.45 -4.55 15.83
C THR A 24 2.81 -4.20 14.39
N LYS A 25 3.78 -3.30 14.19
CA LYS A 25 4.27 -2.92 12.84
C LYS A 25 4.92 -4.10 12.13
N THR A 26 5.73 -4.90 12.83
CA THR A 26 6.37 -6.09 12.28
C THR A 26 5.34 -7.15 11.88
N ARG A 27 4.33 -7.40 12.71
CA ARG A 27 3.22 -8.31 12.38
C ARG A 27 2.45 -7.82 11.15
N ARG A 28 2.13 -6.52 11.10
CA ARG A 28 1.47 -5.91 9.93
C ARG A 28 2.33 -6.07 8.67
N ALA A 29 3.63 -5.83 8.75
CA ALA A 29 4.55 -6.01 7.63
C ALA A 29 4.52 -7.47 7.12
N ASN A 30 4.60 -8.45 8.02
CA ASN A 30 4.51 -9.87 7.66
C ASN A 30 3.19 -10.23 6.95
N LEU A 31 2.06 -9.67 7.41
CA LEU A 31 0.77 -9.85 6.76
C LEU A 31 0.76 -9.25 5.35
N LEU A 32 1.25 -8.02 5.19
CA LEU A 32 1.30 -7.35 3.89
C LEU A 32 2.23 -8.08 2.91
N THR A 33 3.39 -8.58 3.37
CA THR A 33 4.30 -9.39 2.55
C THR A 33 3.59 -10.61 1.96
N ARG A 34 2.79 -11.33 2.78
CA ARG A 34 2.01 -12.48 2.32
C ARG A 34 0.86 -12.06 1.41
N GLN A 35 0.13 -11.00 1.76
CA GLN A 35 -1.02 -10.51 1.00
C GLN A 35 -0.64 -10.04 -0.41
N TYR A 36 0.51 -9.35 -0.54
CA TYR A 36 1.05 -8.94 -1.83
C TYR A 36 1.89 -10.04 -2.51
N GLY A 37 1.96 -11.23 -1.91
CA GLY A 37 2.68 -12.39 -2.44
C GLY A 37 4.17 -12.13 -2.65
N VAL A 38 4.80 -11.27 -1.86
CA VAL A 38 6.23 -10.96 -1.99
C VAL A 38 7.05 -12.20 -1.63
N THR A 39 7.76 -12.77 -2.61
CA THR A 39 8.55 -14.00 -2.47
C THR A 39 10.05 -13.74 -2.25
N GLY A 40 10.51 -12.50 -2.43
CA GLY A 40 11.91 -12.12 -2.30
C GLY A 40 12.09 -10.60 -2.24
N VAL A 41 13.30 -10.17 -1.91
CA VAL A 41 13.69 -8.75 -1.81
C VAL A 41 14.82 -8.44 -2.81
N PRO A 42 14.90 -7.20 -3.35
CA PRO A 42 13.98 -6.08 -3.16
C PRO A 42 12.66 -6.26 -3.93
N ALA A 43 11.56 -5.82 -3.33
CA ALA A 43 10.24 -5.81 -3.95
C ALA A 43 9.50 -4.51 -3.64
N LEU A 44 8.83 -3.95 -4.64
CA LEU A 44 8.06 -2.72 -4.57
C LEU A 44 6.63 -2.98 -5.04
N VAL A 45 5.65 -2.37 -4.37
CA VAL A 45 4.24 -2.48 -4.72
C VAL A 45 3.70 -1.09 -5.07
N VAL A 46 3.21 -0.90 -6.29
CA VAL A 46 2.67 0.37 -6.80
C VAL A 46 1.14 0.33 -6.74
N ASN A 47 0.55 1.30 -6.04
CA ASN A 47 -0.90 1.46 -5.84
C ASN A 47 -1.61 0.21 -5.28
N GLY A 48 -0.89 -0.68 -4.58
CA GLY A 48 -1.43 -1.96 -4.09
C GLY A 48 -1.80 -2.96 -5.20
N LYS A 49 -1.55 -2.64 -6.47
CA LYS A 49 -2.03 -3.37 -7.65
C LYS A 49 -0.90 -4.02 -8.43
N TYR A 50 0.25 -3.35 -8.55
CA TYR A 50 1.40 -3.87 -9.28
C TYR A 50 2.52 -4.23 -8.33
N ARG A 51 3.09 -5.42 -8.49
CA ARG A 51 4.27 -5.87 -7.76
C ARG A 51 5.47 -5.92 -8.71
N VAL A 52 6.52 -5.17 -8.38
CA VAL A 52 7.81 -5.20 -9.06
C VAL A 52 8.78 -5.93 -8.14
N SER A 53 9.35 -7.05 -8.59
CA SER A 53 10.35 -7.81 -7.82
C SER A 53 11.70 -7.73 -8.51
N GLY A 54 12.76 -7.63 -7.70
CA GLY A 54 14.15 -7.55 -8.15
C GLY A 54 14.61 -8.74 -8.98
N THR A 55 13.90 -9.86 -8.90
CA THR A 55 14.15 -11.04 -9.74
C THR A 55 13.73 -10.85 -11.20
N HIS A 56 12.89 -9.86 -11.51
CA HIS A 56 12.37 -9.60 -12.86
C HIS A 56 13.05 -8.44 -13.57
N VAL A 57 14.03 -7.81 -12.92
CA VAL A 57 14.75 -6.63 -13.45
C VAL A 57 16.24 -6.91 -13.43
N THR A 58 16.94 -6.35 -14.41
CA THR A 58 18.38 -6.59 -14.60
C THR A 58 19.21 -5.70 -13.67
N SER A 59 18.67 -4.54 -13.28
CA SER A 59 19.32 -3.59 -12.37
C SER A 59 18.32 -2.86 -11.46
N TYR A 60 18.82 -2.29 -10.36
CA TYR A 60 18.00 -1.46 -9.47
C TYR A 60 17.56 -0.14 -10.13
N GLY A 61 18.32 0.38 -11.10
CA GLY A 61 17.92 1.56 -11.88
C GLY A 61 16.67 1.29 -12.72
N GLU A 62 16.68 0.16 -13.44
CA GLU A 62 15.54 -0.30 -14.24
C GLU A 62 14.29 -0.52 -13.36
N MET A 63 14.46 -1.02 -12.12
CA MET A 63 13.35 -1.15 -11.18
C MET A 63 12.65 0.19 -10.91
N VAL A 64 13.44 1.26 -10.71
CA VAL A 64 12.91 2.60 -10.44
C VAL A 64 12.20 3.15 -11.68
N GLU A 65 12.74 2.92 -12.88
CA GLU A 65 12.10 3.31 -14.14
C GLU A 65 10.74 2.61 -14.33
N VAL A 66 10.67 1.30 -14.11
CA VAL A 66 9.43 0.52 -14.18
C VAL A 66 8.42 1.02 -13.16
N VAL A 67 8.86 1.30 -11.93
CA VAL A 67 7.99 1.86 -10.90
C VAL A 67 7.46 3.24 -11.31
N ASN A 68 8.30 4.12 -11.84
CA ASN A 68 7.89 5.44 -12.31
C ASN A 68 6.88 5.34 -13.45
N TYR A 69 7.09 4.42 -14.40
CA TYR A 69 6.14 4.16 -15.48
C TYR A 69 4.78 3.69 -14.95
N LEU A 70 4.76 2.77 -13.98
CA LEU A 70 3.53 2.27 -13.38
C LEU A 70 2.80 3.36 -12.57
N ILE A 71 3.55 4.22 -11.87
CA ILE A 71 2.99 5.36 -11.15
C ILE A 71 2.31 6.32 -12.14
N GLU A 72 2.98 6.68 -13.23
CA GLU A 72 2.44 7.63 -14.21
C GLU A 72 1.20 7.06 -14.90
N LYS A 73 1.24 5.77 -15.26
CA LYS A 73 0.07 5.06 -15.80
C LYS A 73 -1.13 5.13 -14.87
N GLU A 74 -0.95 4.85 -13.58
CA GLU A 74 -2.06 4.90 -12.61
C GLU A 74 -2.53 6.34 -12.32
N ARG A 75 -1.64 7.33 -12.36
CA ARG A 75 -2.01 8.76 -12.25
C ARG A 75 -2.86 9.22 -13.43
N ALA A 76 -2.48 8.82 -14.65
CA ALA A 76 -3.24 9.13 -15.86
C ALA A 76 -4.64 8.49 -15.83
N LEU A 77 -4.73 7.22 -15.42
CA LEU A 77 -6.01 6.52 -15.28
C LEU A 77 -6.91 7.15 -14.20
N LYS A 78 -6.33 7.51 -13.04
CA LYS A 78 -7.08 8.18 -11.96
C LYS A 78 -7.59 9.58 -12.36
N SER A 79 -6.89 10.25 -13.27
CA SER A 79 -7.30 11.57 -13.79
C SER A 79 -8.45 11.46 -14.81
N GLN A 80 -8.64 10.29 -15.44
CA GLN A 80 -9.77 10.05 -16.35
C GLN A 80 -11.07 9.69 -15.60
N ASP A 81 -10.98 9.06 -14.43
CA ASP A 81 -12.15 8.79 -13.57
C ASP A 81 -12.76 10.06 -12.93
N SER A 82 -12.06 11.19 -12.94
CA SER A 82 -12.53 12.46 -12.35
C SER A 82 -13.24 13.40 -13.34
N MET A 83 -13.51 12.98 -14.58
CA MET A 83 -14.12 13.84 -15.61
C MET A 83 -15.23 13.10 -16.38
N GLY A 84 -16.31 12.78 -15.67
CA GLY A 84 -17.43 12.03 -16.22
C GLY A 84 -18.61 11.79 -15.28
N THR A 85 -19.03 12.78 -14.49
CA THR A 85 -20.40 12.79 -13.92
C THR A 85 -21.17 13.98 -14.52
N PRO A 86 -21.98 13.78 -15.58
CA PRO A 86 -22.98 14.77 -15.93
C PRO A 86 -24.01 14.82 -14.79
N THR A 87 -24.10 16.01 -14.21
CA THR A 87 -25.23 16.59 -13.51
C THR A 87 -26.58 15.99 -13.90
N THR A 88 -27.25 15.34 -12.96
CA THR A 88 -28.72 15.32 -12.90
C THR A 88 -29.16 15.77 -11.50
N THR A 89 -29.39 17.08 -11.44
CA THR A 89 -30.37 17.84 -10.64
C THR A 89 -31.32 17.04 -9.72
N THR A 90 -31.18 17.27 -8.42
CA THR A 90 -32.21 17.57 -7.39
C THR A 90 -33.70 17.31 -7.70
N THR A 91 -34.26 16.25 -7.05
CA THR A 91 -35.47 16.19 -6.16
C THR A 91 -36.88 16.33 -6.81
N PRO A 92 -37.92 15.52 -6.43
CA PRO A 92 -38.32 15.23 -5.05
C PRO A 92 -38.79 13.82 -4.66
N ASN A 93 -38.66 13.61 -3.35
CA ASN A 93 -39.33 12.66 -2.46
C ASN A 93 -40.71 12.18 -2.94
N SER A 94 -40.86 10.87 -3.10
CA SER A 94 -42.14 10.16 -3.11
C SER A 94 -41.98 8.91 -2.28
N LEU A 95 -42.68 8.87 -1.15
CA LEU A 95 -43.01 7.66 -0.40
C LEU A 95 -43.44 6.57 -1.39
N ASP A 96 -42.81 5.41 -1.37
CA ASP A 96 -43.47 4.09 -1.43
C ASP A 96 -42.42 2.96 -1.29
N ALA A 97 -42.71 2.05 -0.37
CA ALA A 97 -41.90 0.95 0.16
C ALA A 97 -41.84 -0.28 -0.81
N PRO A 98 -41.34 -1.48 -0.41
CA PRO A 98 -40.52 -1.89 0.74
C PRO A 98 -39.26 -2.69 0.37
N ILE A 99 -38.44 -2.94 1.40
CA ILE A 99 -37.24 -3.78 1.43
C ILE A 99 -37.66 -5.26 1.39
N THR A 100 -37.17 -6.02 0.40
CA THR A 100 -37.36 -7.49 0.35
C THR A 100 -36.06 -8.19 0.75
N ILE A 101 -36.12 -8.94 1.84
CA ILE A 101 -35.10 -9.91 2.26
C ILE A 101 -35.70 -11.29 1.98
N THR A 102 -34.98 -12.14 1.24
CA THR A 102 -35.37 -13.53 0.91
C THR A 102 -34.15 -14.42 1.21
N PRO A 103 -34.38 -15.70 1.58
CA PRO A 103 -33.76 -16.41 2.71
C PRO A 103 -32.28 -16.72 2.60
#